data_AF-A0A5C6PN97-F1
#
_entry.id   AF-A0A5C6PN97-F1
#
_cell.length_a   1.000
_cell.length_b   1.000
_cell.length_c   1.000
_cell.angle_alpha   90.00
_cell.angle_beta   90.00
_cell.angle_gamma   90.00
#
_symmetry.space_group_name_H-M   'P 1'
#
loop_
_entity.id
_entity.type
_entity.pdbx_description
1 polymer ?
#
loop_
_entity_poly.entity_id
_entity_poly.type
_entity_poly.pdbx_seq_one_letter_code
_entity_poly.pdbx_strand_id
1 'polypeptide(L)'
;MRRFFNTLPEVIDLTVGDVTFKVGPGQMSPNMTVERSRYSEVQCSLGSKPCSPLDLGLLDFGASYTVMLIKVKKSPKEADSVVPHKMEDVKANDIHIAFQIPQYALMTAGEVMFSITGLEFSYSQAPATMKSVLQAGWLLTVAFGNVIVLIVAEGAGLEQWIEFLLFACLLLGVCIIFSIMAHFYTYVDPDQMVKLYVGNSDKIDDDDANETGRKRNDMALKETSTKM
;
A
#
# COMPACT_ATOMS: atom_id res chain seq x y z
N MET A 1 -5.48 11.20 21.59
CA MET A 1 -6.90 11.46 21.94
C MET A 1 -7.22 10.67 23.21
N ARG A 2 -8.03 11.16 24.14
CA ARG A 2 -8.35 10.39 25.37
C ARG A 2 -9.84 10.29 25.57
N ARG A 3 -10.27 9.12 26.02
CA ARG A 3 -11.66 8.80 26.31
C ARG A 3 -11.77 8.07 27.64
N PHE A 4 -12.80 8.40 28.41
CA PHE A 4 -13.10 7.79 29.69
C PHE A 4 -14.42 7.03 29.60
N PHE A 5 -14.44 5.81 30.12
CA PHE A 5 -15.67 5.03 30.25
C PHE A 5 -16.06 4.92 31.73
N ASN A 6 -17.26 5.38 32.06
CA ASN A 6 -17.75 5.36 33.42
C ASN A 6 -18.60 4.11 33.66
N THR A 7 -18.09 3.15 34.46
CA THR A 7 -18.87 1.98 34.90
C THR A 7 -19.63 2.22 36.20
N LEU A 8 -19.59 3.44 36.75
CA LEU A 8 -20.22 3.80 38.01
C LEU A 8 -21.70 4.21 37.78
N PRO A 9 -22.57 4.02 38.79
CA PRO A 9 -23.97 4.45 38.73
C PRO A 9 -24.16 5.97 38.92
N GLU A 10 -23.08 6.71 39.20
CA GLU A 10 -23.10 8.16 39.46
C GLU A 10 -22.28 8.90 38.39
N VAL A 11 -22.62 10.17 38.14
CA VAL A 11 -21.89 11.04 37.20
C VAL A 11 -20.51 11.35 37.77
N ILE A 12 -19.48 11.20 36.96
CA ILE A 12 -18.09 11.46 37.34
C ILE A 12 -17.53 12.63 36.52
N ASP A 13 -16.98 13.60 37.23
CA ASP A 13 -16.28 14.75 36.68
C ASP A 13 -14.78 14.58 36.97
N LEU A 14 -13.98 14.46 35.92
CA LEU A 14 -12.52 14.23 35.98
C LEU A 14 -11.79 15.42 35.40
N THR A 15 -10.85 16.01 36.15
CA THR A 15 -10.02 17.10 35.64
C THR A 15 -8.61 16.61 35.39
N VAL A 16 -8.25 16.44 34.12
CA VAL A 16 -6.95 15.94 33.68
C VAL A 16 -6.20 17.10 33.01
N GLY A 17 -5.26 17.69 33.74
CA GLY A 17 -4.61 18.93 33.30
C GLY A 17 -5.62 20.08 33.22
N ASP A 18 -5.71 20.73 32.06
CA ASP A 18 -6.62 21.86 31.83
C ASP A 18 -8.03 21.44 31.34
N VAL A 19 -8.29 20.14 31.20
CA VAL A 19 -9.52 19.63 30.58
C VAL A 19 -10.34 18.84 31.58
N THR A 20 -11.62 19.22 31.73
CA THR A 20 -12.60 18.51 32.55
C THR A 20 -13.48 17.60 31.69
N PHE A 21 -13.49 16.31 31.99
CA PHE A 21 -14.33 15.29 31.39
C PHE A 21 -15.54 15.02 32.28
N LYS A 22 -16.74 15.22 31.74
CA LYS A 22 -18.00 14.83 32.40
C LYS A 22 -18.49 13.53 31.80
N VAL A 23 -18.68 12.51 32.62
CA VAL A 23 -19.07 11.17 32.14
C VAL A 23 -20.27 10.66 32.93
N GLY A 24 -21.40 10.50 32.22
CA GLY A 24 -22.62 9.94 32.78
C GLY A 24 -22.49 8.44 33.11
N PRO A 25 -23.42 7.89 33.91
CA PRO A 25 -23.38 6.48 34.30
C PRO A 25 -23.56 5.55 33.10
N GLY A 26 -22.67 4.58 32.93
CA GLY A 26 -22.67 3.65 31.79
C GLY A 26 -22.39 4.31 30.43
N GLN A 27 -21.96 5.58 30.44
CA GLN A 27 -21.64 6.33 29.22
C GLN A 27 -20.13 6.52 29.09
N MET A 28 -19.75 6.91 27.89
CA MET A 28 -18.36 7.17 27.55
C MET A 28 -18.18 8.65 27.22
N SER A 29 -17.08 9.24 27.67
CA SER A 29 -16.80 10.66 27.47
C SER A 29 -16.66 11.00 25.98
N PRO A 30 -16.85 12.27 25.61
CA PRO A 30 -16.34 12.75 24.34
C PRO A 30 -14.82 12.56 24.30
N ASN A 31 -14.31 12.37 23.10
CA ASN A 31 -12.89 12.29 22.85
C ASN A 31 -12.28 13.69 22.95
N MET A 32 -11.33 13.90 23.86
CA MET A 32 -10.64 15.19 23.99
C MET A 32 -9.13 15.01 23.98
N THR A 33 -8.44 16.05 23.53
CA THR A 33 -6.98 16.12 23.57
C THR A 33 -6.58 16.81 24.86
N VAL A 34 -5.54 16.30 25.51
CA VAL A 34 -4.95 16.84 26.74
C VAL A 34 -3.46 17.10 26.44
N GLU A 35 -2.72 17.77 27.30
CA GLU A 35 -1.28 17.87 27.10
C GLU A 35 -0.57 16.54 27.40
N ARG A 36 0.68 16.41 26.92
CA ARG A 36 1.53 15.29 27.30
C ARG A 36 2.11 15.56 28.67
N SER A 37 1.68 14.78 29.65
CA SER A 37 2.26 14.81 31.00
C SER A 37 2.04 13.47 31.70
N ARG A 38 2.72 13.30 32.84
CA ARG A 38 2.46 12.22 33.78
C ARG A 38 1.38 12.69 34.75
N TYR A 39 0.21 12.07 34.67
CA TYR A 39 -0.95 12.44 35.46
C TYR A 39 -1.13 11.44 36.61
N SER A 40 -0.43 11.69 37.72
CA SER A 40 -0.47 10.79 38.89
C SER A 40 -1.46 11.20 39.99
N GLU A 41 -1.96 12.43 39.95
CA GLU A 41 -2.92 12.97 40.92
C GLU A 41 -4.08 13.68 40.21
N VAL A 42 -4.86 12.93 39.41
CA VAL A 42 -6.03 13.49 38.74
C VAL A 42 -7.15 13.72 39.74
N GLN A 43 -7.67 14.95 39.78
CA GLN A 43 -8.82 15.31 40.60
C GLN A 43 -10.10 14.72 40.01
N CYS A 44 -10.87 14.06 40.87
CA CYS A 44 -12.09 13.38 40.50
C CYS A 44 -13.20 13.74 41.49
N SER A 45 -14.38 14.06 40.98
CA SER A 45 -15.59 14.26 41.79
C SER A 45 -16.71 13.36 41.27
N LEU A 46 -17.26 12.52 42.16
CA LEU A 46 -18.41 11.67 41.88
C LEU A 46 -19.65 12.37 42.43
N GLY A 47 -20.47 12.93 41.53
CA GLY A 47 -21.57 13.81 41.89
C GLY A 47 -21.11 15.01 42.72
N SER A 48 -21.34 14.97 44.04
CA SER A 48 -20.97 16.01 45.01
C SER A 48 -19.82 15.64 45.95
N LYS A 49 -19.26 14.43 45.84
CA LYS A 49 -18.18 13.95 46.72
C LYS A 49 -16.83 13.92 45.99
N PRO A 50 -15.77 14.51 46.54
CA PRO A 50 -14.43 14.34 45.99
C PRO A 50 -13.97 12.89 46.16
N CYS A 51 -13.38 12.33 45.12
CA CYS A 51 -12.78 10.99 45.13
C CYS A 51 -11.29 11.08 45.49
N SER A 52 -10.70 9.93 45.80
CA SER A 52 -9.23 9.83 45.94
C SER A 52 -8.54 10.22 44.62
N PRO A 53 -7.37 10.89 44.68
CA PRO A 53 -6.61 11.25 43.50
C PRO A 53 -6.27 10.00 42.67
N LEU A 54 -6.44 10.12 41.36
CA LEU A 54 -6.37 9.01 40.42
C LEU A 54 -5.05 9.05 39.65
N ASP A 55 -4.32 7.92 39.58
CA ASP A 55 -3.10 7.81 38.79
C ASP A 55 -3.40 7.22 37.41
N LEU A 56 -3.29 8.04 36.37
CA LEU A 56 -3.46 7.65 34.96
C LEU A 56 -2.10 7.37 34.27
N GLY A 57 -0.99 7.63 34.96
CA GLY A 57 0.36 7.47 34.42
C GLY A 57 0.69 8.46 33.30
N LEU A 58 1.64 8.07 32.44
CA LEU A 58 2.07 8.88 31.29
C LEU A 58 1.05 8.80 30.15
N LEU A 59 0.63 9.96 29.64
CA LEU A 59 -0.21 10.07 28.45
C LEU A 59 0.63 10.62 27.30
N ASP A 60 1.11 9.75 26.40
CA ASP A 60 1.94 10.16 25.27
C ASP A 60 1.16 10.85 24.14
N PHE A 61 1.93 11.50 23.25
CA PHE A 61 1.42 12.11 22.02
C PHE A 61 1.07 11.04 20.97
N GLY A 62 0.06 11.32 20.14
CA GLY A 62 -0.40 10.40 19.10
C GLY A 62 -1.13 9.15 19.59
N ALA A 63 -0.98 8.76 20.86
CA ALA A 63 -1.69 7.64 21.45
C ALA A 63 -3.18 7.95 21.68
N SER A 64 -3.99 6.88 21.63
CA SER A 64 -5.38 6.90 22.09
C SER A 64 -5.52 5.98 23.29
N TYR A 65 -6.00 6.54 24.40
CA TYR A 65 -6.22 5.81 25.64
C TYR A 65 -7.70 5.79 25.99
N THR A 66 -8.23 4.60 26.25
CA THR A 66 -9.52 4.39 26.90
C THR A 66 -9.26 4.04 28.35
N VAL A 67 -9.72 4.89 29.27
CA VAL A 67 -9.61 4.64 30.71
C VAL A 67 -10.97 4.24 31.25
N MET A 68 -11.07 3.01 31.78
CA MET A 68 -12.27 2.54 32.47
C MET A 68 -12.20 2.87 33.95
N LEU A 69 -13.27 3.42 34.50
CA LEU A 69 -13.34 3.84 35.91
C LEU A 69 -14.16 2.81 36.69
N ILE A 70 -13.48 1.90 37.40
CA ILE A 70 -14.13 0.83 38.16
C ILE A 70 -14.19 1.16 39.66
N LYS A 71 -15.30 0.76 40.29
CA LYS A 71 -15.48 0.86 41.74
C LYS A 71 -14.88 -0.37 42.41
N VAL A 72 -13.85 -0.19 43.23
CA VAL A 72 -13.26 -1.26 44.03
C VAL A 72 -13.56 -1.02 45.50
N LYS A 73 -14.29 -1.97 46.11
CA LYS A 73 -14.50 -2.01 47.56
C LYS A 73 -13.30 -2.66 48.22
N LYS A 74 -12.44 -1.88 48.88
CA LYS A 74 -11.29 -2.42 49.63
C LYS A 74 -11.69 -3.05 50.97
N SER A 75 -12.79 -2.63 51.59
CA SER A 75 -13.32 -3.23 52.82
C SER A 75 -14.75 -2.76 53.18
N PRO A 76 -15.52 -3.52 53.99
CA PRO A 76 -16.91 -3.19 54.36
C PRO A 76 -17.08 -1.94 55.24
N LYS A 77 -15.99 -1.32 55.70
CA LYS A 77 -15.97 -0.07 56.50
C LYS A 77 -15.16 1.06 55.88
N GLU A 78 -14.68 0.89 54.65
CA GLU A 78 -13.80 1.84 53.97
C GLU A 78 -14.52 2.47 52.78
N ALA A 79 -14.20 3.74 52.48
CA ALA A 79 -14.81 4.45 51.37
C ALA A 79 -14.51 3.75 50.04
N ASP A 80 -15.49 3.72 49.15
CA ASP A 80 -15.34 3.13 47.83
C ASP A 80 -14.19 3.82 47.06
N SER A 81 -13.16 3.06 46.66
CA SER A 81 -12.05 3.58 45.87
C SER A 81 -12.33 3.39 44.38
N VAL A 82 -12.21 4.46 43.59
CA VAL A 82 -12.26 4.38 42.12
C VAL A 82 -10.85 4.05 41.64
N VAL A 83 -10.71 3.01 40.83
CA VAL A 83 -9.42 2.62 40.24
C VAL A 83 -9.54 2.79 38.72
N PRO A 84 -8.61 3.52 38.08
CA PRO A 84 -8.57 3.60 36.63
C PRO A 84 -7.94 2.34 36.07
N HIS A 85 -8.62 1.68 35.12
CA HIS A 85 -8.02 0.67 34.27
C HIS A 85 -7.73 1.29 32.91
N LYS A 86 -6.44 1.48 32.61
CA LYS A 86 -6.00 2.08 31.35
C LYS A 86 -5.89 1.01 30.27
N MET A 87 -6.62 1.20 29.18
CA MET A 87 -6.45 0.46 27.93
C MET A 87 -5.78 1.40 26.91
N GLU A 88 -4.74 0.89 26.26
CA GLU A 88 -4.09 1.56 25.14
C GLU A 88 -4.73 1.05 23.86
N ASP A 89 -5.56 1.89 23.23
CA ASP A 89 -6.23 1.53 21.97
C ASP A 89 -5.31 1.76 20.77
N VAL A 90 -4.51 2.83 20.84
CA VAL A 90 -3.54 3.19 19.82
C VAL A 90 -2.24 3.53 20.52
N LYS A 91 -1.19 2.78 20.16
CA LYS A 91 0.16 2.97 20.69
C LYS A 91 0.67 4.37 20.39
N ALA A 92 1.44 4.94 21.31
CA ALA A 92 2.13 6.20 21.09
C ALA A 92 2.94 6.17 19.78
N ASN A 93 2.78 7.22 18.97
CA ASN A 93 3.49 7.33 17.71
C ASN A 93 4.87 7.93 17.97
N ASP A 94 5.90 7.09 17.97
CA ASP A 94 7.29 7.52 18.17
C ASP A 94 8.02 7.88 16.87
N ILE A 95 7.41 7.60 15.71
CA ILE A 95 8.07 7.77 14.40
C ILE A 95 7.46 8.96 13.65
N HIS A 96 8.32 9.89 13.25
CA HIS A 96 7.92 11.04 12.47
C HIS A 96 7.50 10.60 11.05
N ILE A 97 6.36 11.07 10.56
CA ILE A 97 5.84 10.75 9.21
C ILE A 97 6.85 11.03 8.09
N ALA A 98 7.78 11.96 8.30
CA ALA A 98 8.84 12.27 7.34
C ALA A 98 9.76 11.08 7.05
N PHE A 99 9.87 10.08 7.92
CA PHE A 99 10.65 8.87 7.66
C PHE A 99 10.06 7.98 6.55
N GLN A 100 8.80 8.21 6.18
CA GLN A 100 8.18 7.52 5.06
C GLN A 100 8.59 8.10 3.70
N ILE A 101 9.03 9.37 3.68
CA ILE A 101 9.41 10.09 2.45
C ILE A 101 10.59 9.40 1.74
N PRO A 102 11.71 9.06 2.41
CA PRO A 102 12.82 8.37 1.77
C PRO A 102 12.43 7.02 1.17
N GLN A 103 11.56 6.26 1.85
CA GLN A 103 11.09 4.97 1.37
C GLN A 103 10.31 5.10 0.06
N TYR A 104 9.37 6.04 -0.01
CA TYR A 104 8.62 6.29 -1.24
C TYR A 104 9.52 6.81 -2.36
N ALA A 105 10.44 7.72 -2.05
CA ALA A 105 11.37 8.25 -3.05
C ALA A 105 12.25 7.14 -3.66
N LEU A 106 12.84 6.27 -2.84
CA LEU A 106 13.67 5.16 -3.32
C LEU A 106 12.86 4.12 -4.10
N MET A 107 11.67 3.77 -3.63
CA MET A 107 10.78 2.83 -4.31
C MET A 107 10.39 3.34 -5.71
N THR A 108 9.93 4.58 -5.80
CA THR A 108 9.52 5.20 -7.07
C THR A 108 10.72 5.38 -8.01
N ALA A 109 11.90 5.76 -7.49
CA ALA A 109 13.11 5.83 -8.30
C ALA A 109 13.47 4.46 -8.89
N GLY A 110 13.40 3.39 -8.09
CA GLY A 110 13.64 2.02 -8.55
C GLY A 110 12.62 1.57 -9.61
N GLU A 111 11.33 1.87 -9.39
CA GLU A 111 10.27 1.56 -10.34
C GLU A 111 10.49 2.25 -11.69
N VAL A 112 10.77 3.56 -11.70
CA VAL A 112 11.00 4.31 -12.93
C VAL A 112 12.25 3.79 -13.65
N MET A 113 13.34 3.58 -12.92
CA MET A 113 14.59 3.09 -13.51
C MET A 113 14.50 1.67 -14.05
N PHE A 114 13.69 0.78 -13.47
CA PHE A 114 13.56 -0.59 -13.95
C PHE A 114 12.44 -0.74 -14.99
N SER A 115 11.26 -0.22 -14.69
CA SER A 115 10.05 -0.43 -15.48
C SER A 115 10.05 0.37 -16.78
N ILE A 116 10.33 1.68 -16.70
CA ILE A 116 10.29 2.55 -17.90
C ILE A 116 11.45 2.24 -18.83
N THR A 117 12.67 2.14 -18.29
CA THR A 117 13.86 1.88 -19.12
C THR A 117 13.84 0.47 -19.72
N GLY A 118 13.34 -0.53 -18.97
CA GLY A 118 13.23 -1.91 -19.46
C GLY A 118 12.25 -2.05 -20.62
N LEU A 119 11.12 -1.33 -20.55
CA LEU A 119 10.15 -1.24 -21.64
C LEU A 119 10.72 -0.49 -22.85
N GLU A 120 11.39 0.64 -22.61
CA GLU A 120 12.02 1.44 -23.68
C GLU A 120 13.09 0.64 -24.42
N PHE A 121 13.94 -0.08 -23.69
CA PHE A 121 14.92 -1.00 -24.27
C PHE A 121 14.24 -2.12 -25.07
N SER A 122 13.21 -2.77 -24.49
CA SER A 122 12.48 -3.83 -25.17
C SER A 122 11.81 -3.34 -26.46
N TYR A 123 11.25 -2.13 -26.48
CA TYR A 123 10.70 -1.53 -27.69
C TYR A 123 11.77 -1.14 -28.71
N SER A 124 12.98 -0.77 -28.28
CA SER A 124 14.09 -0.46 -29.19
C SER A 124 14.67 -1.70 -29.88
N GLN A 125 14.60 -2.85 -29.22
CA GLN A 125 15.10 -4.15 -29.72
C GLN A 125 14.01 -4.96 -30.43
N ALA A 126 12.77 -4.46 -30.46
CA ALA A 126 11.64 -5.20 -30.97
C ALA A 126 11.16 -4.75 -32.36
N PRO A 127 10.80 -5.71 -33.21
CA PRO A 127 10.14 -5.45 -34.49
C PRO A 127 8.84 -4.61 -34.32
N ALA A 128 8.60 -3.59 -35.17
CA ALA A 128 7.51 -2.60 -35.01
C ALA A 128 6.08 -3.20 -34.92
N THR A 129 5.85 -4.37 -35.49
CA THR A 129 4.57 -5.10 -35.44
C THR A 129 4.32 -5.83 -34.11
N MET A 130 5.32 -5.91 -33.21
CA MET A 130 5.22 -6.68 -31.95
C MET A 130 5.13 -5.83 -30.68
N LYS A 131 5.11 -4.50 -30.78
CA LYS A 131 5.09 -3.59 -29.61
C LYS A 131 3.92 -3.86 -28.67
N SER A 132 2.71 -4.09 -29.20
CA SER A 132 1.52 -4.40 -28.39
C SER A 132 1.62 -5.74 -27.66
N VAL A 133 2.27 -6.75 -28.27
CA VAL A 133 2.47 -8.07 -27.65
C VAL A 133 3.49 -7.98 -26.52
N LEU A 134 4.52 -7.15 -26.67
CA LEU A 134 5.50 -6.90 -25.60
C LEU A 134 4.88 -6.14 -24.43
N GLN A 135 4.02 -5.16 -24.69
CA GLN A 135 3.28 -4.48 -23.63
C GLN A 135 2.35 -5.44 -22.88
N ALA A 136 1.65 -6.31 -23.61
CA ALA A 136 0.80 -7.34 -22.99
C ALA A 136 1.62 -8.35 -22.18
N GLY A 137 2.79 -8.76 -22.69
CA GLY A 137 3.74 -9.62 -21.98
C GLY A 137 4.28 -8.96 -20.71
N TRP A 138 4.60 -7.67 -20.76
CA TRP A 138 5.02 -6.90 -19.60
C TRP A 138 3.92 -6.87 -18.52
N LEU A 139 2.69 -6.51 -18.89
CA LEU A 139 1.54 -6.50 -17.98
C LEU A 139 1.26 -7.88 -17.38
N LEU A 140 1.48 -8.95 -18.15
CA LEU A 140 1.34 -10.32 -17.66
C LEU A 140 2.35 -10.62 -16.54
N THR A 141 3.59 -10.16 -16.67
CA THR A 141 4.60 -10.34 -15.61
C THR A 141 4.25 -9.56 -14.34
N VAL A 142 3.68 -8.36 -14.49
CA VAL A 142 3.17 -7.56 -13.36
C VAL A 142 2.03 -8.29 -12.66
N ALA A 143 1.09 -8.85 -13.42
CA ALA A 143 -0.03 -9.62 -12.88
C ALA A 143 0.46 -10.85 -12.10
N PHE A 144 1.45 -11.58 -12.64
CA PHE A 144 2.05 -12.72 -11.95
C PHE A 144 2.77 -12.31 -10.66
N GLY A 145 3.48 -11.19 -10.67
CA GLY A 145 4.10 -10.62 -9.46
C GLY A 145 3.07 -10.30 -8.38
N ASN A 146 1.94 -9.69 -8.75
CA ASN A 146 0.86 -9.39 -7.82
C ASN A 146 0.23 -10.66 -7.23
N VAL A 147 0.10 -11.74 -8.01
CA VAL A 147 -0.38 -13.04 -7.52
C VAL A 147 0.58 -13.62 -6.48
N ILE A 148 1.90 -13.55 -6.70
CA ILE A 148 2.89 -14.01 -5.71
C ILE A 148 2.75 -13.23 -4.40
N VAL A 149 2.62 -11.90 -4.48
CA VAL A 149 2.45 -11.05 -3.29
C VAL A 149 1.20 -11.45 -2.50
N LEU A 150 0.07 -11.67 -3.19
CA LEU A 150 -1.18 -12.08 -2.54
C LEU A 150 -1.03 -13.43 -1.85
N ILE A 151 -0.44 -14.43 -2.52
CA ILE A 151 -0.24 -15.77 -1.95
C ILE A 151 0.63 -15.70 -0.70
N VAL A 152 1.68 -14.90 -0.70
CA VAL A 152 2.56 -14.75 0.46
C VAL A 152 1.84 -14.02 1.60
N ALA A 153 1.12 -12.95 1.31
CA ALA A 153 0.45 -12.12 2.32
C ALA A 153 -0.73 -12.83 3.01
N GLU A 154 -1.55 -13.59 2.27
CA GLU A 154 -2.69 -14.31 2.86
C GLU A 154 -2.36 -15.76 3.24
N GLY A 155 -1.44 -16.40 2.52
CA GLY A 155 -1.21 -17.85 2.62
C GLY A 155 -0.09 -18.25 3.58
N ALA A 156 0.88 -17.38 3.86
CA ALA A 156 2.07 -17.77 4.63
C ALA A 156 1.90 -17.58 6.15
N GLY A 157 1.02 -16.67 6.61
CA GLY A 157 0.81 -16.38 8.03
C GLY A 157 2.11 -16.06 8.77
N LEU A 158 3.10 -15.51 8.08
CA LEU A 158 4.44 -15.24 8.60
C LEU A 158 4.46 -13.92 9.36
N GLU A 159 5.47 -13.75 10.20
CA GLU A 159 5.73 -12.43 10.77
C GLU A 159 6.15 -11.45 9.68
N GLN A 160 5.64 -10.22 9.77
CA GLN A 160 5.78 -9.18 8.74
C GLN A 160 7.24 -8.89 8.33
N TRP A 161 8.21 -9.07 9.24
CA TRP A 161 9.63 -8.86 8.93
C TRP A 161 10.22 -9.96 8.03
N ILE A 162 9.70 -11.19 8.12
CA ILE A 162 10.13 -12.34 7.31
C ILE A 162 9.62 -12.16 5.89
N GLU A 163 8.40 -11.64 5.72
CA GLU A 163 7.82 -11.34 4.39
C GLU A 163 8.68 -10.33 3.63
N PHE A 164 9.09 -9.24 4.30
CA PHE A 164 9.97 -8.24 3.67
C PHE A 164 11.33 -8.83 3.29
N LEU A 165 11.90 -9.70 4.11
CA LEU A 165 13.16 -10.39 3.80
C LEU A 165 13.00 -11.33 2.60
N LEU A 166 11.90 -12.08 2.52
CA LEU A 166 11.59 -12.98 1.41
C LEU A 166 11.51 -12.19 0.10
N PHE A 167 10.76 -11.09 0.07
CA PHE A 167 10.65 -10.25 -1.13
C PHE A 167 12.00 -9.65 -1.55
N ALA A 168 12.83 -9.22 -0.59
CA ALA A 168 14.17 -8.73 -0.87
C ALA A 168 15.06 -9.82 -1.51
N CYS A 169 15.03 -11.05 -0.98
CA CYS A 169 15.75 -12.19 -1.56
C CYS A 169 15.24 -12.56 -2.96
N LEU A 170 13.93 -12.53 -3.18
CA LEU A 170 13.33 -12.79 -4.48
C LEU A 170 13.77 -11.75 -5.52
N LEU A 171 13.73 -10.47 -5.15
CA LEU A 171 14.19 -9.36 -6.01
C LEU A 171 15.68 -9.50 -6.34
N LEU A 172 16.51 -9.81 -5.35
CA LEU A 172 17.96 -10.01 -5.52
C LEU A 172 18.23 -11.18 -6.49
N GLY A 173 17.51 -12.29 -6.35
CA GLY A 173 17.59 -13.41 -7.30
C GLY A 173 17.25 -13.00 -8.72
N VAL A 174 16.18 -12.23 -8.91
CA VAL A 174 15.80 -11.66 -10.22
C VAL A 174 16.92 -10.75 -10.75
N CYS A 175 17.48 -9.85 -9.94
CA CYS A 175 18.59 -9.00 -10.34
C CYS A 175 19.83 -9.78 -10.79
N ILE A 176 20.16 -10.89 -10.13
CA ILE A 176 21.28 -11.77 -10.53
C ILE A 176 20.99 -12.41 -11.89
N ILE A 177 19.79 -12.96 -12.09
CA ILE A 177 19.40 -13.58 -13.36
C ILE A 177 19.47 -12.56 -14.49
N PHE A 178 18.91 -11.36 -14.29
CA PHE A 178 18.97 -10.28 -15.27
C PHE A 178 20.41 -9.82 -15.55
N SER A 179 21.27 -9.75 -14.52
CA SER A 179 22.68 -9.39 -14.70
C SER A 179 23.44 -10.43 -15.54
N ILE A 180 23.17 -11.72 -15.32
CA ILE A 180 23.76 -12.80 -16.13
C ILE A 180 23.24 -12.73 -17.57
N MET A 181 21.93 -12.56 -17.76
CA MET A 181 21.34 -12.41 -19.10
C MET A 181 21.90 -11.20 -19.86
N ALA A 182 22.05 -10.07 -19.18
CA ALA A 182 22.63 -8.86 -19.76
C ALA A 182 24.08 -9.08 -20.19
N HIS A 183 24.87 -9.85 -19.43
CA HIS A 183 26.25 -10.13 -19.80
C HIS A 183 26.37 -10.91 -21.12
N PHE A 184 25.42 -11.81 -21.39
CA PHE A 184 25.38 -12.60 -22.62
C PHE A 184 24.52 -11.97 -23.73
N TYR A 185 24.04 -10.73 -23.55
CA TYR A 185 23.17 -10.08 -24.51
C TYR A 185 23.96 -9.42 -25.64
N THR A 186 23.77 -9.91 -26.87
CA THR A 186 24.32 -9.32 -28.09
C THR A 186 23.35 -8.28 -28.63
N TYR A 187 23.78 -7.03 -28.77
CA TYR A 187 22.95 -5.92 -29.26
C TYR A 187 22.60 -6.11 -30.73
N VAL A 188 21.34 -5.89 -31.11
CA VAL A 188 20.92 -5.88 -32.52
C VAL A 188 20.84 -4.42 -32.98
N ASP A 189 21.59 -4.10 -34.05
CA ASP A 189 21.63 -2.74 -34.59
C ASP A 189 20.23 -2.29 -35.12
N PRO A 190 19.69 -1.15 -34.66
CA PRO A 190 18.36 -0.66 -35.05
C PRO A 190 18.22 -0.45 -36.57
N ASP A 191 19.31 -0.05 -37.24
CA ASP A 191 19.33 0.24 -38.67
C ASP A 191 19.05 -0.99 -39.54
N GLN A 192 19.42 -2.19 -39.07
CA GLN A 192 19.11 -3.43 -39.79
C GLN A 192 17.64 -3.80 -39.66
N MET A 193 17.03 -3.56 -38.50
CA MET A 193 15.61 -3.80 -38.29
C MET A 193 14.76 -2.87 -39.15
N VAL A 194 15.10 -1.58 -39.22
CA VAL A 194 14.40 -0.61 -40.08
C VAL A 194 14.49 -1.01 -41.56
N LYS A 195 15.66 -1.42 -42.05
CA LYS A 195 15.81 -1.89 -43.44
C LYS A 195 14.99 -3.15 -43.73
N LEU A 196 14.93 -4.09 -42.80
CA LEU A 196 14.09 -5.28 -42.92
C LEU A 196 12.60 -4.91 -42.92
N TYR A 197 12.17 -3.95 -42.10
CA TYR A 197 10.79 -3.48 -42.05
C TYR A 197 10.36 -2.75 -43.31
N VAL A 198 11.12 -1.74 -43.73
CA VAL A 198 10.85 -0.97 -44.95
C VAL A 198 10.89 -1.90 -46.16
N GLY A 199 11.92 -2.74 -46.26
CA GLY A 199 12.06 -3.69 -47.34
C GLY A 199 11.04 -4.84 -47.36
N ASN A 200 10.37 -5.16 -46.24
CA ASN A 200 9.23 -6.08 -46.24
C ASN A 200 7.92 -5.35 -46.54
N SER A 201 7.76 -4.10 -46.11
CA SER A 201 6.56 -3.31 -46.38
C SER A 201 6.43 -3.02 -47.88
N ASP A 202 7.52 -2.60 -48.52
CA ASP A 202 7.55 -2.35 -49.98
C ASP A 202 7.20 -3.63 -50.77
N LYS A 203 7.69 -4.80 -50.32
CA LYS A 203 7.38 -6.09 -50.97
C LYS A 203 5.93 -6.52 -50.79
N ILE A 204 5.35 -6.27 -49.61
CA ILE A 204 3.94 -6.58 -49.35
C ILE A 204 3.05 -5.70 -50.23
N ASP A 205 3.37 -4.41 -50.33
CA ASP A 205 2.63 -3.46 -51.18
C ASP A 205 2.75 -3.83 -52.69
N ASP A 206 3.93 -4.27 -53.14
CA ASP A 206 4.15 -4.77 -54.51
C ASP A 206 3.39 -6.08 -54.80
N ASP A 207 3.39 -7.02 -53.84
CA ASP A 207 2.68 -8.30 -53.98
C ASP A 207 1.14 -8.10 -54.00
N ASP A 208 0.60 -7.22 -53.14
CA ASP A 208 -0.83 -6.87 -53.12
C ASP A 208 -1.27 -6.15 -54.41
N ALA A 209 -0.43 -5.26 -54.95
CA ALA A 209 -0.69 -4.58 -56.22
C ALA A 209 -0.70 -5.56 -57.40
N ASN A 210 0.23 -6.51 -57.43
CA ASN A 210 0.32 -7.54 -58.45
C ASN A 210 -0.87 -8.51 -58.40
N GLU A 211 -1.29 -8.94 -57.20
CA GLU A 211 -2.43 -9.83 -57.03
C GLU A 211 -3.75 -9.15 -57.45
N THR A 212 -3.90 -7.86 -57.14
CA THR A 212 -5.05 -7.04 -57.56
C THR A 212 -5.09 -6.85 -59.08
N GLY A 213 -3.94 -6.63 -59.71
CA GLY A 213 -3.80 -6.55 -61.18
C GLY A 213 -4.17 -7.86 -61.88
N ARG A 214 -3.72 -9.01 -61.33
CA ARG A 214 -4.05 -10.34 -61.87
C ARG A 214 -5.55 -10.64 -61.78
N LYS A 215 -6.18 -10.38 -60.62
CA LYS A 215 -7.64 -10.56 -60.43
C LYS A 215 -8.48 -9.70 -61.38
N ARG A 216 -8.04 -8.46 -61.65
CA ARG A 216 -8.71 -7.56 -62.60
C ARG A 216 -8.63 -8.06 -64.04
N ASN A 217 -7.48 -8.60 -64.45
CA ASN A 217 -7.30 -9.17 -65.78
C ASN A 217 -8.09 -10.46 -65.97
N ASP A 218 -8.15 -11.33 -64.95
CA ASP A 218 -8.94 -12.56 -64.98
C ASP A 218 -10.45 -12.28 -65.05
N MET A 219 -10.92 -11.21 -64.40
CA MET A 219 -12.32 -10.77 -64.45
C MET A 219 -12.67 -10.18 -65.82
N ALA A 220 -11.78 -9.37 -66.40
CA ALA A 220 -11.93 -8.82 -67.75
C ALA A 220 -11.98 -9.93 -68.81
N LEU A 221 -11.14 -10.97 -68.68
CA LEU A 221 -11.10 -12.11 -69.60
C LEU A 221 -12.41 -12.91 -69.60
N LYS A 222 -13.01 -13.10 -68.42
CA LYS A 222 -14.32 -13.77 -68.25
C LYS A 222 -15.48 -12.96 -68.82
N GLU A 223 -15.45 -11.64 -68.72
CA GLU A 223 -16.49 -10.80 -69.34
C GLU A 223 -16.43 -10.83 -70.88
N THR A 224 -15.24 -10.84 -71.47
CA THR A 224 -15.09 -10.98 -72.93
C THR A 224 -15.49 -12.36 -73.45
N SER A 225 -15.28 -13.43 -72.67
CA SER A 225 -15.65 -14.80 -73.07
C SER A 225 -17.14 -15.12 -72.88
N THR A 226 -17.91 -14.28 -72.18
CA THR A 226 -19.36 -14.48 -71.93
C THR A 226 -20.25 -13.71 -72.92
N LYS A 227 -19.66 -12.84 -73.75
CA LYS A 227 -20.37 -12.03 -74.76
C LYS A 227 -20.19 -12.53 -76.21
N MET A 228 -19.74 -13.77 -76.38
CA MET A 228 -19.61 -14.47 -77.66
C MET A 228 -20.48 -15.73 -77.62
#